data_AF-A0A950CRP3-F1
#
_entry.id   AF-A0A950CRP3-F1
#
_cell.length_a   1.000
_cell.length_b   1.000
_cell.length_c   1.000
_cell.angle_alpha   90.00
_cell.angle_beta   90.00
_cell.angle_gamma   90.00
#
_symmetry.space_group_name_H-M   'P 1'
#
loop_
_entity.id
_entity.type
_entity.pdbx_description
1 polymer ?
#
loop_
_entity_poly.entity_id
_entity_poly.type
_entity_poly.pdbx_seq_one_letter_code
_entity_poly.pdbx_strand_id
1 'polypeptide(L)'
;MSPAVRIDPETGLKVFNTRAAKASEKITGKGYSVVTDQKLIELPKMPAGATFNAEEQAKYRAFKEARRGAADYMAMEGEFKKYLDDVYSEPPIPREAL
;
A
#
# COMPACT_ATOMS: atom_id res chain seq x y z
N MET A 1 -14.51 -11.93 27.66
CA MET A 1 -13.61 -10.83 27.25
C MET A 1 -12.21 -11.24 27.65
N SER A 2 -11.26 -11.32 26.71
CA SER A 2 -9.88 -11.72 27.04
C SER A 2 -9.11 -10.51 27.62
N PRO A 3 -8.32 -10.67 28.69
CA PRO A 3 -7.59 -9.56 29.31
C PRO A 3 -6.56 -8.95 28.35
N ALA A 4 -6.23 -7.66 28.46
CA ALA A 4 -5.31 -6.99 27.54
C ALA A 4 -3.90 -7.62 27.51
N VAL A 5 -3.47 -8.19 28.63
CA VAL A 5 -2.22 -8.94 28.77
C VAL A 5 -2.49 -10.24 29.52
N ARG A 6 -1.93 -11.35 29.05
CA ARG A 6 -1.96 -12.66 29.74
C ARG A 6 -0.60 -13.32 29.70
N ILE A 7 -0.34 -14.25 30.62
CA ILE A 7 0.85 -15.11 30.56
C ILE A 7 0.44 -16.38 29.81
N ASP A 8 1.22 -16.76 28.80
CA ASP A 8 1.08 -18.04 28.12
C ASP A 8 1.52 -19.17 29.06
N PRO A 9 0.63 -20.14 29.39
CA PRO A 9 0.97 -21.23 30.30
C PRO A 9 2.05 -22.18 29.74
N GLU A 10 2.23 -22.27 28.42
CA GLU A 10 3.20 -23.18 27.82
C GLU A 10 4.60 -22.56 27.74
N THR A 11 4.68 -21.29 27.35
CA THR A 11 5.96 -20.61 27.10
C THR A 11 6.41 -19.70 28.24
N GLY A 12 5.50 -19.33 29.16
CA GLY A 12 5.74 -18.34 30.22
C GLY A 12 5.84 -16.89 29.71
N LEU A 13 5.63 -16.66 28.41
CA LEU A 13 5.75 -15.33 27.80
C LEU A 13 4.50 -14.48 28.02
N LYS A 14 4.68 -13.16 28.09
CA LYS A 14 3.56 -12.22 28.08
C LYS A 14 2.97 -12.13 26.68
N VAL A 15 1.68 -12.44 26.57
CA VAL A 15 0.88 -12.30 25.35
C VAL A 15 0.02 -11.05 25.47
N PHE A 16 0.15 -10.17 24.49
CA PHE A 16 -0.61 -8.93 24.40
C PHE A 16 -1.75 -9.12 23.41
N ASN A 17 -2.99 -8.97 23.86
CA ASN A 17 -4.11 -8.89 22.93
C ASN A 17 -4.04 -7.51 22.26
N THR A 18 -4.13 -7.48 20.94
CA THR A 18 -4.08 -6.26 20.12
C THR A 18 -5.37 -6.07 19.34
N ARG A 19 -5.62 -4.86 18.84
CA ARG A 19 -6.79 -4.56 18.02
C ARG A 19 -6.75 -5.17 16.61
N ALA A 20 -5.73 -5.94 16.25
CA ALA A 20 -5.65 -6.52 14.92
C ALA A 20 -6.78 -7.54 14.73
N ALA A 21 -7.71 -7.28 13.80
CA ALA A 21 -8.74 -8.23 13.44
C ALA A 21 -8.08 -9.46 12.79
N LYS A 22 -8.62 -10.65 13.07
CA LYS A 22 -8.09 -11.98 12.67
C LYS A 22 -7.33 -12.00 11.33
N ALA A 23 -6.25 -12.79 11.31
CA ALA A 23 -5.64 -13.24 10.06
C ALA A 23 -6.72 -13.84 9.14
N SER A 24 -7.07 -13.12 8.08
CA SER A 24 -8.01 -13.58 7.05
C SER A 24 -7.25 -14.21 5.89
N GLU A 25 -7.92 -14.96 5.02
CA GLU A 25 -7.33 -15.46 3.77
C GLU A 25 -6.76 -14.33 2.88
N LYS A 26 -7.32 -13.11 3.00
CA LYS A 26 -6.81 -11.92 2.30
C LYS A 26 -5.53 -11.34 2.92
N ILE A 27 -5.29 -11.61 4.20
CA ILE A 27 -4.15 -11.09 4.99
C ILE A 27 -3.06 -12.16 5.17
N THR A 28 -3.39 -13.45 4.97
CA THR A 28 -2.42 -14.52 4.70
C THR A 28 -1.89 -14.37 3.27
N GLY A 29 -1.41 -13.17 2.96
CA GLY A 29 -0.73 -12.89 1.72
C GLY A 29 0.53 -13.75 1.66
N LYS A 30 0.66 -14.51 0.58
CA LYS A 30 1.99 -14.88 0.10
C LYS A 30 2.73 -13.54 -0.03
N GLY A 31 3.84 -13.35 0.69
CA GLY A 31 4.61 -12.12 0.63
C GLY A 31 5.15 -11.86 -0.78
N TYR A 32 6.18 -11.01 -0.91
CA TYR A 32 6.88 -10.89 -2.19
C TYR A 32 7.46 -12.25 -2.59
N SER A 33 6.80 -12.90 -3.55
CA SER A 33 7.30 -14.12 -4.15
C SER A 33 8.22 -13.72 -5.30
N VAL A 34 9.36 -14.41 -5.41
CA VAL A 34 10.28 -14.19 -6.52
C VAL A 34 9.60 -14.67 -7.78
N VAL A 35 9.28 -13.74 -8.68
CA VAL A 35 8.78 -14.05 -10.02
C VAL A 35 9.98 -14.10 -10.96
N THR A 36 10.25 -15.27 -11.53
CA THR A 36 11.40 -15.50 -12.42
C THR A 36 11.08 -15.25 -13.90
N ASP A 37 9.89 -14.73 -14.22
CA ASP A 37 9.50 -14.43 -15.58
C ASP A 37 10.32 -13.26 -16.15
N GLN A 38 11.20 -13.58 -17.10
CA GLN A 38 12.07 -12.61 -17.76
C GLN A 38 11.28 -11.54 -18.53
N LYS A 39 10.05 -11.84 -18.97
CA LYS A 39 9.21 -10.86 -19.67
C LYS A 39 8.84 -9.66 -18.82
N LEU A 40 8.89 -9.79 -17.49
CA LEU A 40 8.60 -8.71 -16.55
C LEU A 40 9.79 -7.75 -16.34
N ILE A 41 10.98 -8.14 -16.80
CA ILE A 41 12.21 -7.32 -16.75
C ILE A 41 12.73 -6.95 -18.15
N GLU A 42 12.19 -7.57 -19.20
CA GLU A 42 12.53 -7.25 -20.58
C GLU A 42 11.83 -5.97 -21.04
N LEU A 43 12.63 -4.98 -21.41
CA LEU A 43 12.13 -3.78 -22.08
C LEU A 43 11.80 -4.10 -23.54
N PRO A 44 10.73 -3.52 -24.11
CA PRO A 44 10.43 -3.66 -25.52
C PRO A 44 11.57 -3.11 -26.37
N LYS A 45 11.76 -3.68 -27.57
CA LYS A 45 12.76 -3.18 -28.52
C LYS A 45 12.48 -1.71 -28.82
N MET A 46 13.50 -0.86 -28.66
CA MET A 46 13.38 0.54 -29.00
C MET A 46 13.07 0.70 -30.50
N PRO A 47 12.12 1.58 -30.87
CA PRO A 47 11.88 1.89 -32.27
C PRO A 47 13.14 2.49 -32.91
N ALA A 48 13.56 1.93 -34.05
CA ALA A 48 14.74 2.38 -34.76
C ALA A 48 14.55 3.82 -35.26
N GLY A 49 15.54 4.68 -35.04
CA GLY A 49 15.52 6.08 -35.51
C GLY A 49 14.65 7.03 -34.69
N ALA A 50 14.08 6.60 -33.56
CA ALA A 50 13.39 7.50 -32.65
C ALA A 50 14.38 8.48 -32.00
N THR A 51 14.29 9.76 -32.36
CA THR A 51 15.08 10.85 -31.80
C THR A 51 14.16 11.89 -31.17
N PHE A 52 14.58 12.51 -30.07
CA PHE A 52 13.82 13.56 -29.40
C PHE A 52 13.94 14.90 -30.14
N ASN A 53 13.35 14.95 -31.33
CA ASN A 53 13.37 16.09 -32.24
C ASN A 53 12.42 17.21 -31.77
N ALA A 54 12.34 18.30 -32.54
CA ALA A 54 11.53 19.47 -32.20
C ALA A 54 10.03 19.15 -32.05
N GLU A 55 9.51 18.23 -32.86
CA GLU A 55 8.10 17.80 -32.81
C GLU A 55 7.81 16.99 -31.54
N GLU A 56 8.67 16.03 -31.19
CA GLU A 56 8.55 15.24 -29.94
C GLU A 56 8.71 16.13 -28.70
N GLN A 57 9.59 17.14 -28.75
CA GLN A 57 9.70 18.15 -27.69
C GLN A 57 8.43 18.99 -27.52
N ALA A 58 7.73 19.31 -28.62
CA ALA A 58 6.45 20.02 -28.56
C ALA A 58 5.35 19.13 -27.94
N LYS A 59 5.25 17.87 -28.37
CA LYS A 59 4.32 16.88 -27.79
C LYS A 59 4.57 16.67 -26.30
N TYR A 60 5.84 16.53 -25.89
CA TYR A 60 6.20 16.37 -24.49
C TYR A 60 5.81 17.59 -23.64
N ARG A 61 6.05 18.81 -24.15
CA ARG A 61 5.65 20.06 -23.47
C ARG A 61 4.13 20.14 -23.30
N ALA A 62 3.37 19.89 -24.35
CA ALA A 62 1.91 19.88 -24.30
C ALA A 62 1.39 18.85 -23.29
N PHE A 63 1.97 17.64 -23.26
CA PHE A 63 1.62 16.60 -22.28
C PHE A 63 1.91 17.03 -20.83
N LYS A 64 3.07 17.66 -20.59
CA LYS A 64 3.44 18.15 -19.25
C LYS A 64 2.55 19.29 -18.79
N GLU A 65 2.18 20.19 -19.70
CA GLU A 65 1.27 21.29 -19.41
C GLU A 65 -0.14 20.79 -19.10
N ALA A 66 -0.66 19.85 -19.89
CA ALA A 66 -1.97 19.24 -19.67
C ALA A 66 -2.09 18.50 -18.32
N ARG A 67 -0.95 18.00 -17.81
CA ARG A 67 -0.86 17.30 -16.52
C ARG A 67 -0.37 18.17 -15.38
N ARG A 68 -0.18 19.47 -15.62
CA ARG A 68 0.19 20.40 -14.55
C ARG A 68 -0.91 20.40 -13.50
N GLY A 69 -0.52 20.20 -12.24
CA GLY A 69 -1.44 20.09 -11.11
C GLY A 69 -2.07 18.71 -10.89
N ALA A 70 -1.89 17.75 -11.80
CA ALA A 70 -2.41 16.39 -11.63
C ALA A 70 -1.71 15.61 -10.49
N ALA A 71 -0.56 16.10 -10.02
CA ALA A 71 0.18 15.55 -8.91
C ALA A 71 0.25 16.52 -7.72
N ASP A 72 -0.58 17.56 -7.72
CA ASP A 72 -0.70 18.42 -6.55
C ASP A 72 -1.30 17.61 -5.40
N TYR A 73 -0.93 17.98 -4.18
CA TYR A 73 -1.47 17.34 -2.98
C TYR A 73 -2.99 17.47 -2.98
N MET A 74 -3.69 16.34 -3.05
CA MET A 74 -5.13 16.28 -2.91
C MET A 74 -5.48 15.96 -1.47
N ALA A 75 -6.40 16.73 -0.89
CA ALA A 75 -6.97 16.38 0.40
C ALA A 75 -7.76 15.05 0.29
N MET A 76 -7.60 14.17 1.28
CA MET A 76 -8.29 12.90 1.37
C MET A 76 -9.73 13.09 1.88
N GLU A 77 -10.51 13.90 1.17
CA GLU A 77 -11.88 14.28 1.48
C GLU A 77 -12.86 13.70 0.45
N GLY A 78 -14.16 13.77 0.74
CA GLY A 78 -15.21 13.22 -0.13
C GLY A 78 -14.99 11.73 -0.43
N GLU A 79 -14.92 11.38 -1.72
CA GLU A 79 -14.74 9.99 -2.18
C GLU A 79 -13.40 9.37 -1.80
N PHE A 80 -12.35 10.18 -1.58
CA PHE A 80 -11.02 9.70 -1.21
C PHE A 80 -10.90 9.40 0.29
N LYS A 81 -11.84 9.89 1.11
CA LYS A 81 -11.87 9.65 2.56
C LYS A 81 -11.89 8.15 2.89
N LYS A 82 -12.52 7.32 2.04
CA LYS A 82 -12.60 5.85 2.21
C LYS A 82 -11.24 5.16 2.37
N TYR A 83 -10.18 5.76 1.84
CA TYR A 83 -8.83 5.21 1.94
C TYR A 83 -8.18 5.46 3.31
N LEU A 84 -8.76 6.36 4.12
CA LEU A 84 -8.35 6.59 5.51
C LEU A 84 -9.08 5.66 6.50
N ASP A 85 -10.09 4.93 6.04
CA ASP A 85 -10.85 4.03 6.90
C ASP A 85 -10.02 2.79 7.24
N ASP A 86 -9.90 2.49 8.55
CA ASP A 86 -9.22 1.29 9.03
C ASP A 86 -10.17 0.09 8.92
N VAL A 87 -9.97 -0.73 7.88
CA VAL A 87 -10.79 -1.93 7.60
C VAL A 87 -10.29 -3.17 8.36
N TYR A 88 -9.10 -3.11 8.97
CA TYR A 88 -8.40 -4.29 9.49
C TYR A 88 -8.25 -4.29 11.01
N SER A 89 -8.55 -3.19 11.68
CA SER A 89 -8.56 -3.14 13.14
C SER A 89 -9.96 -3.35 13.72
N GLU A 90 -10.03 -4.17 14.76
CA GLU A 90 -11.11 -4.19 15.73
C GLU A 90 -11.06 -2.95 16.65
N PRO A 91 -12.10 -2.71 17.46
CA PRO A 91 -12.08 -1.67 18.48
C PRO A 91 -10.87 -1.80 19.43
N PRO A 92 -10.41 -0.70 20.04
CA PRO A 92 -9.34 -0.74 21.05
C PRO A 92 -9.67 -1.70 22.18
N ILE A 93 -8.70 -2.50 22.59
CA ILE A 93 -8.86 -3.41 23.73
C ILE A 93 -8.83 -2.59 25.03
N PRO A 94 -9.85 -2.72 25.89
CA PRO A 94 -9.89 -2.01 27.16
C PRO A 94 -8.68 -2.34 28.03
N ARG A 95 -8.12 -1.30 28.66
CA ARG A 95 -7.03 -1.39 29.63
C ARG A 95 -7.42 -0.63 30.88
N GLU A 96 -6.98 -1.10 32.03
CA GLU A 96 -7.09 -0.31 33.25
C GLU A 96 -6.23 0.95 33.12
N ALA A 97 -6.72 2.04 33.70
CA ALA A 97 -5.92 3.26 33.81
C ALA A 97 -4.71 2.98 34.72
N LEU A 98 -3.59 3.62 34.40
CA LEU A 98 -2.37 3.60 35.21
C LEU A 98 -2.58 4.29 36.56
#